data_AF-A0A535HLS8-F1
#
_entry.id   AF-A0A535HLS8-F1
#
_cell.length_a   1.000
_cell.length_b   1.000
_cell.length_c   1.000
_cell.angle_alpha   90.00
_cell.angle_beta   90.00
_cell.angle_gamma   90.00
#
_symmetry.space_group_name_H-M   'P 1'
#
loop_
_entity.id
_entity.type
_entity.pdbx_description
1 polymer ?
#
loop_
_entity_poly.entity_id
_entity_poly.type
_entity_poly.pdbx_seq_one_letter_code
_entity_poly.pdbx_strand_id
1 'polypeptide(L)'
;LMLQGVGERPAAAFARGANVQRLRYAYTLLGGALVGFGGAAFSLSVKLGWSYHHTQGFGWIALAIVIFGGWHPVRGAFGAYLFGALQTLGSQLQSTFTSVPIQIFQVAPFALMIVVLLVTNNEGLDRLLAYLPRDTARLISRIIRGRAPAALGTNFQQE
;
A
#
# COMPACT_ATOMS: atom_id res chain seq x y z
N LEU A 1 -9.90 -11.35 13.31
CA LEU A 1 -8.82 -11.83 14.21
C LEU A 1 -8.04 -13.04 13.67
N MET A 2 -8.65 -14.02 12.98
CA MET A 2 -7.89 -15.16 12.43
C MET A 2 -6.82 -14.75 11.42
N LEU A 3 -7.12 -13.83 10.49
CA LEU A 3 -6.15 -13.30 9.52
C LEU A 3 -4.92 -12.66 10.19
N GLN A 4 -5.17 -11.74 11.14
CA GLN A 4 -4.10 -11.11 11.93
C GLN A 4 -3.32 -12.14 12.76
N GLY A 5 -4.01 -13.11 13.38
CA GLY A 5 -3.38 -14.17 14.15
C GLY A 5 -2.44 -15.07 13.32
N VAL A 6 -2.83 -15.38 12.08
CA VAL A 6 -1.99 -16.14 11.13
C VAL A 6 -0.71 -15.37 10.75
N GLY A 7 -0.79 -14.04 10.66
CA GLY A 7 0.34 -13.16 10.34
C GLY A 7 1.24 -12.80 11.53
N GLU A 8 0.68 -12.64 12.73
CA GLU A 8 1.44 -12.30 13.94
C GLU A 8 2.02 -13.53 14.62
N ARG A 9 1.21 -14.57 14.87
CA ARG A 9 1.60 -15.79 15.61
C ARG A 9 0.92 -17.04 15.02
N PRO A 10 1.49 -17.63 13.95
CA PRO A 10 0.87 -18.75 13.24
C PRO A 10 0.65 -19.98 14.13
N ALA A 11 1.55 -20.29 15.06
CA ALA A 11 1.39 -21.39 16.02
C ALA A 11 0.12 -21.22 16.90
N ALA A 12 -0.15 -19.99 17.37
CA ALA A 12 -1.34 -19.70 18.16
C ALA A 12 -2.64 -19.75 17.33
N ALA A 13 -2.57 -19.45 16.04
CA ALA A 13 -3.69 -19.62 15.13
C ALA A 13 -3.99 -21.11 14.87
N PHE A 14 -2.95 -21.93 14.73
CA PHE A 14 -3.08 -23.37 14.57
C PHE A 14 -3.65 -24.05 15.81
N ALA A 15 -3.19 -23.68 17.01
CA ALA A 15 -3.73 -24.18 18.29
C ALA A 15 -5.23 -23.89 18.47
N ARG A 16 -5.77 -22.87 17.80
CA ARG A 16 -7.21 -22.56 17.75
C ARG A 16 -7.98 -23.28 16.63
N GLY A 17 -7.33 -24.21 15.92
CA GLY A 17 -7.93 -25.00 14.85
C GLY A 17 -7.86 -24.37 13.45
N ALA A 18 -7.13 -23.25 13.27
CA ALA A 18 -7.00 -22.64 11.95
C ALA A 18 -5.96 -23.37 11.09
N ASN A 19 -6.31 -23.69 9.85
CA ASN A 19 -5.33 -24.23 8.89
C ASN A 19 -4.48 -23.09 8.29
N VAL A 20 -3.36 -22.78 8.96
CA VAL A 20 -2.42 -21.70 8.62
C VAL A 20 -1.89 -21.82 7.18
N GLN A 21 -1.51 -23.03 6.76
CA GLN A 21 -0.95 -23.26 5.43
C GLN A 21 -1.97 -22.95 4.33
N ARG A 22 -3.18 -23.51 4.42
CA ARG A 22 -4.26 -23.26 3.45
C ARG A 22 -4.62 -21.78 3.39
N LEU A 23 -4.69 -21.10 4.54
CA LEU A 23 -4.96 -19.67 4.59
C LEU A 23 -3.87 -18.85 3.88
N ARG A 24 -2.59 -19.13 4.14
CA ARG A 24 -1.46 -18.46 3.47
C ARG A 24 -1.54 -18.61 1.95
N TYR A 25 -1.76 -19.82 1.44
CA TYR A 25 -1.92 -20.05 0.00
C TYR A 25 -3.13 -19.33 -0.58
N ALA A 26 -4.29 -19.38 0.10
CA ALA A 26 -5.49 -18.69 -0.36
C ALA A 26 -5.26 -17.17 -0.48
N TYR A 27 -4.58 -16.56 0.49
CA TYR A 27 -4.29 -15.12 0.45
C TYR A 27 -3.26 -14.75 -0.61
N THR A 28 -2.22 -15.57 -0.82
CA THR A 28 -1.25 -15.34 -1.89
C THR A 28 -1.91 -15.46 -3.27
N LEU A 29 -2.79 -16.45 -3.46
CA LEU A 29 -3.53 -16.63 -4.70
C LEU A 29 -4.49 -15.47 -4.96
N LEU A 30 -5.24 -15.03 -3.95
CA LEU A 30 -6.12 -13.86 -4.07
C LEU A 30 -5.33 -12.59 -4.39
N GLY A 31 -4.20 -12.36 -3.71
CA GLY A 31 -3.33 -11.22 -3.99
C GLY A 31 -2.76 -11.25 -5.41
N GLY A 32 -2.27 -12.41 -5.85
CA GLY A 32 -1.79 -12.61 -7.22
C GLY A 32 -2.88 -12.41 -8.27
N ALA A 33 -4.10 -12.89 -8.01
CA ALA A 33 -5.24 -12.67 -8.89
C ALA A 33 -5.59 -11.18 -9.03
N LEU A 34 -5.62 -10.43 -7.92
CA LEU A 34 -5.86 -8.98 -7.93
C LEU A 34 -4.79 -8.23 -8.73
N VAL A 35 -3.51 -8.59 -8.57
CA VAL A 35 -2.40 -8.01 -9.36
C VAL A 35 -2.56 -8.35 -10.85
N GLY A 36 -2.96 -9.57 -11.17
CA GLY A 36 -3.25 -10.00 -12.55
C GLY A 36 -4.37 -9.19 -13.19
N PHE A 37 -5.50 -9.01 -12.49
CA PHE A 37 -6.60 -8.15 -12.95
C PHE A 37 -6.16 -6.70 -13.14
N GLY A 38 -5.35 -6.16 -12.22
CA GLY A 38 -4.79 -4.82 -12.34
C GLY A 38 -3.90 -4.66 -13.58
N GLY A 39 -3.05 -5.64 -13.88
CA GLY A 39 -2.21 -5.66 -15.07
C GLY A 39 -3.01 -5.74 -16.37
N ALA A 40 -4.05 -6.57 -16.41
CA ALA A 40 -4.96 -6.65 -17.55
C ALA A 40 -5.67 -5.31 -17.79
N ALA A 41 -6.24 -4.70 -16.76
CA ALA A 41 -6.90 -3.39 -16.85
C ALA A 41 -5.91 -2.29 -17.29
N PHE A 42 -4.66 -2.33 -16.83
CA PHE A 42 -3.63 -1.38 -17.24
C PHE A 42 -3.36 -1.41 -18.75
N SER A 43 -3.19 -2.62 -19.31
CA SER A 43 -2.90 -2.80 -20.75
C SER A 43 -4.11 -2.49 -21.65
N LEU A 44 -5.34 -2.66 -21.14
CA LEU A 44 -6.56 -2.40 -21.90
C LEU A 44 -7.03 -0.94 -21.83
N SER A 45 -6.83 -0.25 -20.71
CA SER A 45 -7.48 1.06 -20.47
C SER A 45 -6.52 2.20 -20.16
N VAL A 46 -5.36 1.95 -19.56
CA VAL A 46 -4.45 3.03 -19.15
C VAL A 46 -3.46 3.35 -20.26
N LYS A 47 -2.82 2.31 -20.82
CA LYS A 47 -1.86 2.48 -21.90
C LYS A 47 -2.11 1.40 -22.95
N LEU A 48 -2.89 1.79 -23.96
CA LEU A 48 -3.33 0.88 -25.02
C LEU A 48 -2.13 0.29 -25.78
N GLY A 49 -2.16 -1.03 -25.97
CA GLY A 49 -1.16 -1.77 -26.73
C GLY A 49 0.04 -2.22 -25.89
N TRP A 50 1.06 -2.74 -26.57
CA TRP A 50 2.29 -3.21 -25.95
C TRP A 50 3.47 -2.35 -26.41
N SER A 51 4.35 -2.01 -25.47
CA SER A 51 5.62 -1.32 -25.77
C SER A 51 6.73 -1.94 -24.94
N TYR A 52 7.96 -1.89 -25.43
CA TYR A 52 9.11 -2.25 -24.61
C TYR A 52 9.11 -1.39 -23.33
N HIS A 53 9.42 -2.01 -22.18
CA HIS A 53 9.40 -1.38 -20.85
C HIS A 53 8.06 -0.77 -20.40
N HIS A 54 6.94 -1.37 -20.81
CA HIS A 54 5.60 -0.86 -20.55
C HIS A 54 5.28 -0.58 -19.06
N THR A 55 5.79 -1.41 -18.14
CA THR A 55 5.59 -1.32 -16.69
C THR A 55 6.88 -1.13 -15.89
N GLN A 56 7.97 -0.73 -16.57
CA GLN A 56 9.27 -0.56 -15.91
C GLN A 56 9.17 0.51 -14.81
N GLY A 57 9.72 0.21 -13.63
CA GLY A 57 9.72 1.12 -12.47
C GLY A 57 8.47 1.06 -11.59
N PHE A 58 7.32 0.59 -12.09
CA PHE A 58 6.08 0.50 -11.29
C PHE A 58 6.19 -0.45 -10.10
N GLY A 59 7.01 -1.51 -10.19
CA GLY A 59 7.26 -2.42 -9.07
C GLY A 59 7.95 -1.75 -7.88
N TRP A 60 8.93 -0.88 -8.13
CA TRP A 60 9.60 -0.11 -7.08
C TRP A 60 8.66 0.91 -6.43
N ILE A 61 7.78 1.52 -7.21
CA ILE A 61 6.74 2.43 -6.71
C ILE A 61 5.77 1.67 -5.80
N ALA A 62 5.29 0.50 -6.22
CA ALA A 62 4.40 -0.32 -5.41
C ALA A 62 5.04 -0.69 -4.07
N LEU A 63 6.33 -1.07 -4.07
CA LEU A 63 7.08 -1.34 -2.85
C LEU A 63 7.17 -0.10 -1.95
N ALA A 64 7.50 1.06 -2.51
CA ALA A 64 7.59 2.32 -1.77
C ALA A 64 6.25 2.68 -1.10
N ILE A 65 5.12 2.54 -1.83
CA ILE A 65 3.78 2.80 -1.29
C ILE A 65 3.46 1.88 -0.10
N VAL A 66 3.83 0.60 -0.18
CA VAL A 66 3.59 -0.35 0.92
C VAL A 66 4.45 -0.03 2.14
N ILE A 67 5.73 0.30 1.94
CA ILE A 67 6.67 0.66 3.01
C ILE A 67 6.17 1.93 3.71
N PHE A 68 5.89 2.99 2.95
CA PHE A 68 5.44 4.26 3.50
C PHE A 68 4.00 4.22 4.05
N GLY A 69 3.17 3.32 3.53
CA GLY A 69 1.85 2.98 4.09
C GLY A 69 1.92 2.20 5.41
N GLY A 70 3.12 1.81 5.86
CA GLY A 70 3.35 1.14 7.13
C GLY A 70 2.71 -0.24 7.22
N TRP A 71 2.60 -0.99 6.11
CA TRP A 71 1.95 -2.31 6.06
C TRP A 71 0.45 -2.31 6.40
N HIS A 72 -0.19 -1.14 6.50
CA HIS A 72 -1.63 -1.03 6.71
C HIS A 72 -2.36 -1.02 5.35
N PRO A 73 -3.30 -1.95 5.09
CA PRO A 73 -3.87 -2.14 3.75
C PRO A 73 -4.62 -0.91 3.24
N VAL A 74 -5.36 -0.22 4.13
CA VAL A 74 -6.10 1.00 3.76
C VAL A 74 -5.16 2.14 3.38
N ARG A 75 -4.00 2.24 4.03
CA ARG A 75 -3.03 3.32 3.80
C ARG A 75 -2.26 3.07 2.51
N GLY A 76 -1.89 1.82 2.25
CA GLY A 76 -1.34 1.39 0.96
C GLY A 76 -2.32 1.65 -0.19
N ALA A 77 -3.60 1.30 -0.03
CA ALA A 77 -4.63 1.57 -1.04
C ALA A 77 -4.81 3.08 -1.29
N PHE A 78 -4.90 3.90 -0.23
CA PHE A 78 -4.97 5.36 -0.37
C PHE A 78 -3.75 5.93 -1.09
N GLY A 79 -2.54 5.48 -0.72
CA GLY A 79 -1.30 5.88 -1.39
C GLY A 79 -1.29 5.52 -2.89
N ALA A 80 -1.79 4.34 -3.25
CA ALA A 80 -1.91 3.91 -4.64
C ALA A 80 -2.90 4.78 -5.44
N TYR A 81 -4.08 5.09 -4.87
CA TYR A 81 -5.04 5.98 -5.52
C TYR A 81 -4.50 7.40 -5.70
N LEU A 82 -3.84 7.93 -4.67
CA LEU A 82 -3.26 9.27 -4.72
C LEU A 82 -2.10 9.36 -5.73
N PHE A 83 -1.27 8.32 -5.79
CA PHE A 83 -0.21 8.20 -6.79
C PHE A 83 -0.80 8.19 -8.22
N GLY A 84 -1.83 7.37 -8.46
CA GLY A 84 -2.52 7.33 -9.75
C GLY A 84 -3.15 8.67 -10.13
N ALA A 85 -3.81 9.34 -9.19
CA ALA A 85 -4.40 10.66 -9.41
C ALA A 85 -3.36 11.73 -9.74
N LEU A 86 -2.22 11.74 -9.06
CA LEU A 86 -1.13 12.66 -9.39
C LEU A 86 -0.50 12.36 -10.76
N GLN A 87 -0.39 11.08 -11.12
CA GLN A 87 0.17 10.69 -12.41
C GLN A 87 -0.74 11.13 -13.57
N THR A 88 -2.07 11.01 -13.42
CA THR A 88 -3.02 11.50 -14.42
C THR A 88 -3.07 13.03 -14.45
N LEU A 89 -3.07 13.70 -13.29
CA LEU A 89 -3.01 15.16 -13.21
C LEU A 89 -1.73 15.71 -13.84
N GLY A 90 -0.58 15.09 -13.60
CA GLY A 90 0.69 15.47 -14.22
C GLY A 90 0.64 15.36 -15.74
N SER A 91 0.06 14.27 -16.26
CA SER A 91 -0.14 14.07 -17.70
C SER A 91 -1.04 15.17 -18.33
N GLN A 92 -2.14 15.53 -17.66
CA GLN A 92 -3.07 16.57 -18.13
C GLN A 92 -2.50 17.99 -18.01
N LEU A 93 -1.72 18.26 -16.97
CA LEU A 93 -1.05 19.56 -16.82
C LEU A 93 0.07 19.73 -17.85
N GLN A 94 0.79 18.64 -18.19
CA GLN A 94 1.80 18.67 -19.24
C GLN A 94 1.19 19.01 -20.61
N SER A 95 0.00 18.49 -20.93
CA SER A 95 -0.66 18.82 -22.20
C SER A 95 -1.11 20.28 -22.28
N THR A 96 -1.32 20.94 -21.14
CA THR A 96 -1.73 22.36 -21.04
C THR A 96 -0.54 23.32 -20.94
N PHE A 97 0.52 22.94 -20.23
CA PHE A 97 1.69 23.78 -19.95
C PHE A 97 2.94 23.21 -20.65
N THR A 98 3.03 23.40 -21.97
CA THR A 98 4.15 22.91 -22.81
C THR A 98 5.51 23.53 -22.45
N SER A 99 5.52 24.67 -21.74
CA SER A 99 6.73 25.38 -21.34
C SER A 99 7.45 24.77 -20.11
N VAL A 100 6.80 23.86 -19.37
CA VAL A 100 7.35 23.28 -18.15
C VAL A 100 8.03 21.93 -18.45
N PRO A 101 9.29 21.72 -18.03
CA PRO A 101 9.98 20.45 -18.25
C PRO A 101 9.25 19.24 -17.65
N ILE A 102 9.20 18.14 -18.42
CA ILE A 102 8.61 16.84 -18.02
C ILE A 102 9.13 16.34 -16.66
N GLN A 103 10.39 16.65 -16.35
CA GLN A 103 11.07 16.21 -15.14
C GLN A 103 10.36 16.69 -13.87
N ILE A 104 9.75 17.87 -13.88
CA ILE A 104 9.05 18.42 -12.72
C ILE A 104 7.81 17.57 -12.40
N PHE A 105 7.07 17.17 -13.43
CA PHE A 105 5.90 16.30 -13.28
C PHE A 105 6.28 14.87 -12.87
N GLN A 106 7.44 14.38 -13.28
CA GLN A 106 7.94 13.07 -12.86
C GLN A 106 8.38 13.01 -11.39
N VAL A 107 8.76 14.16 -10.80
CA VAL A 107 9.17 14.23 -9.38
C VAL A 107 7.98 14.41 -8.44
N ALA A 108 6.83 14.90 -8.93
CA ALA A 108 5.63 15.14 -8.13
C ALA A 108 5.16 13.93 -7.29
N PRO A 109 5.16 12.69 -7.79
CA PRO A 109 4.79 11.53 -6.98
C PRO A 109 5.77 11.25 -5.84
N PHE A 110 7.06 11.57 -5.99
CA PHE A 110 8.05 11.42 -4.91
C PHE A 110 7.86 12.49 -3.84
N ALA A 111 7.58 13.74 -4.24
CA ALA A 111 7.22 14.80 -3.31
C ALA A 111 5.98 14.42 -2.49
N LEU A 112 4.98 13.79 -3.13
CA LEU A 112 3.83 13.23 -2.43
C LEU A 112 4.25 12.19 -1.38
N MET A 113 5.12 11.25 -1.71
CA MET A 113 5.56 10.23 -0.74
C MET A 113 6.24 10.89 0.48
N ILE A 114 7.03 11.94 0.26
CA ILE A 114 7.64 12.73 1.35
C ILE A 114 6.56 13.39 2.20
N VAL A 115 5.55 14.02 1.59
CA VAL A 115 4.42 14.63 2.32
C VAL A 115 3.64 13.60 3.12
N VAL A 116 3.34 12.43 2.53
CA VAL A 116 2.63 11.33 3.21
C VAL A 116 3.44 10.82 4.40
N LEU A 117 4.76 10.66 4.24
CA LEU A 117 5.64 10.27 5.32
C LEU A 117 5.69 11.34 6.41
N LEU A 118 5.77 12.62 6.03
CA LEU A 118 5.80 13.73 6.98
C LEU A 118 4.50 13.79 7.78
N VAL A 119 3.34 13.65 7.14
CA VAL A 119 2.03 13.56 7.83
C VAL A 119 1.99 12.32 8.73
N THR A 120 2.44 11.16 8.24
CA THR A 120 2.43 9.91 8.99
C THR A 120 3.32 9.92 10.22
N ASN A 121 4.50 10.52 10.10
CA ASN A 121 5.58 10.45 11.09
C ASN A 121 5.58 11.66 12.03
N ASN A 122 4.79 12.71 11.76
CA ASN A 122 4.73 13.87 12.63
C ASN A 122 4.10 13.51 13.98
N GLU A 123 4.89 13.63 15.04
CA GLU A 123 4.42 13.59 16.45
C GLU A 123 3.29 14.60 16.71
N GLY A 124 3.14 15.62 15.85
CA GLY A 124 2.03 16.57 15.86
C GLY A 124 0.65 15.95 15.61
N LEU A 125 0.55 14.86 14.85
CA LEU A 125 -0.72 14.15 14.64
C LEU A 125 -1.14 13.40 15.92
N ASP A 126 -0.20 12.87 16.68
CA ASP A 126 -0.47 12.28 18.00
C ASP A 126 -0.92 13.36 19.01
N ARG A 127 -0.33 14.57 18.94
CA ARG A 127 -0.78 15.71 19.75
C ARG A 127 -2.17 16.21 19.37
N LEU A 128 -2.51 16.23 18.08
CA LEU A 128 -3.86 16.59 17.61
C LEU A 128 -4.90 15.50 17.93
N LEU A 129 -4.54 14.23 17.82
CA LEU A 129 -5.40 13.11 18.23
C LEU A 129 -5.64 13.07 19.73
N ALA A 130 -4.74 13.64 20.55
CA ALA A 130 -4.96 13.80 21.98
C ALA A 130 -6.07 14.82 22.32
N TYR A 131 -6.39 15.75 21.42
CA TYR A 131 -7.53 16.66 21.55
C TYR A 131 -8.86 16.05 21.09
N LEU A 132 -8.84 14.90 20.39
CA LEU A 132 -10.07 14.24 19.95
C LEU A 132 -10.69 13.36 21.06
N PRO A 133 -12.03 13.17 21.05
CA PRO A 133 -12.72 12.23 21.93
C PRO A 133 -12.10 10.82 21.88
N ARG A 134 -12.01 10.17 23.05
CA ARG A 134 -11.27 8.90 23.24
C ARG A 134 -11.71 7.77 22.31
N ASP A 135 -12.97 7.76 21.89
CA ASP A 135 -13.51 6.74 20.98
C ASP A 135 -12.98 6.92 19.55
N THR A 136 -12.95 8.15 19.07
CA THR A 136 -12.44 8.51 17.73
C THR A 136 -10.92 8.34 17.68
N ALA A 137 -10.21 8.76 18.73
CA ALA A 137 -8.75 8.61 18.83
C ALA A 137 -8.30 7.13 18.80
N ARG A 138 -9.03 6.22 19.45
CA ARG A 138 -8.75 4.76 19.38
C ARG A 138 -8.99 4.17 18.00
N LEU A 139 -10.01 4.65 17.29
CA LEU A 139 -10.35 4.18 15.95
C LEU A 139 -9.31 4.66 14.93
N ILE A 140 -8.92 5.93 15.02
CA ILE A 140 -7.90 6.55 14.16
C ILE A 140 -6.50 5.95 14.44
N SER A 141 -6.12 5.77 15.71
CA SER A 141 -4.82 5.17 16.06
C SER A 141 -4.67 3.72 15.60
N ARG A 142 -5.76 2.93 15.57
CA ARG A 142 -5.76 1.57 14.98
C ARG A 142 -5.50 1.58 13.48
N ILE A 143 -5.95 2.62 12.78
CA ILE A 143 -5.72 2.80 11.34
C ILE A 143 -4.29 3.30 11.07
N ILE A 144 -3.74 4.13 11.95
CA ILE A 144 -2.42 4.74 11.77
C ILE A 144 -1.28 3.78 12.13
N ARG A 145 -1.40 2.97 13.19
CA ARG A 145 -0.31 2.09 13.65
C ARG A 145 -0.26 0.77 12.88
N GLY A 146 0.39 0.79 11.72
CA GLY A 146 0.75 -0.42 11.01
C GLY A 146 2.07 -1.00 11.54
N ARG A 147 2.04 -2.23 12.02
CA ARG A 147 3.23 -3.02 12.39
C ARG A 147 3.43 -4.08 11.32
N ALA A 148 4.67 -4.29 10.89
CA ALA A 148 4.97 -5.44 10.05
C ALA A 148 4.57 -6.74 10.80
N PRO A 149 4.00 -7.74 10.10
CA PRO A 149 3.64 -9.00 10.74
C PRO A 149 4.87 -9.65 11.37
N ALA A 150 4.78 -10.03 12.65
CA ALA A 150 5.94 -10.55 13.38
C ALA A 150 6.44 -11.91 12.84
N ALA A 151 5.57 -12.68 12.17
CA ALA A 151 5.91 -13.98 11.58
C ALA A 151 6.33 -13.88 10.10
N LEU A 152 6.68 -12.67 9.61
CA LEU A 152 7.19 -12.51 8.25
C LEU A 152 8.54 -13.25 8.11
N GLY A 153 8.66 -14.12 7.11
CA GLY A 153 9.88 -14.89 6.85
C GLY A 153 10.10 -16.10 7.77
N THR A 154 9.22 -16.37 8.74
CA THR A 154 9.34 -17.56 9.59
C THR A 154 8.65 -18.76 8.95
N ASN A 155 9.35 -19.89 8.87
CA ASN A 155 8.76 -21.16 8.49
C ASN A 155 7.77 -21.62 9.56
N PHE A 156 6.55 -21.97 9.16
CA PHE A 156 5.57 -22.56 10.06
C PHE A 156 5.76 -24.08 10.07
N GLN A 157 6.23 -24.62 11.19
CA GLN A 157 6.26 -26.04 11.46
C GLN A 157 5.00 -26.43 12.25
N GLN A 158 4.34 -27.51 11.84
CA GLN A 158 3.21 -28.10 12.55
C GLN A 158 3.77 -29.02 13.64
N GLU A 159 4.24 -28.45 14.74
CA GLU A 159 4.54 -29.18 15.97
C GLU A 159 3.52 -28.83 17.06
#